data_AF-A0A7Z1D6G5-F1
#
_entry.id   AF-A0A7Z1D6G5-F1
#
_cell.length_a   1.000
_cell.length_b   1.000
_cell.length_c   1.000
_cell.angle_alpha   90.00
_cell.angle_beta   90.00
_cell.angle_gamma   90.00
#
_symmetry.space_group_name_H-M   'P 1'
#
loop_
_entity.id
_entity.type
_entity.pdbx_description
1 polymer ?
#
loop_
_entity_poly.entity_id
_entity_poly.type
_entity_poly.pdbx_seq_one_letter_code
_entity_poly.pdbx_strand_id
1 'polypeptide(L)' 'TAKENRLSQSKFRCQVCGYTANADVNGARNILAAGHAVLACGEMVQSGRSLKQEPTEIIQATA' A
#
# COMPACT_ATOMS: atom_id res chain seq x y z
N THR A 1 10.87 -5.79 2.18
CA THR A 1 11.36 -6.64 1.06
C THR A 1 12.80 -6.30 0.78
N ALA A 2 13.71 -7.28 0.67
CA ALA A 2 15.12 -7.02 0.39
C ALA A 2 15.32 -6.53 -1.06
N LYS A 3 16.29 -5.63 -1.30
CA LYS A 3 16.54 -5.02 -2.61
C LYS A 3 16.98 -6.08 -3.63
N GLU A 4 17.74 -7.05 -3.16
CA GLU A 4 18.35 -8.14 -3.94
C GLU A 4 17.30 -9.14 -4.45
N ASN A 5 16.06 -9.08 -3.95
CA ASN A 5 14.95 -9.88 -4.47
C ASN A 5 14.36 -9.29 -5.77
N ARG A 6 14.63 -8.01 -6.08
CA ARG A 6 14.18 -7.37 -7.33
C ARG A 6 15.32 -7.40 -8.35
N LEU A 7 15.30 -8.41 -9.21
CA LEU A 7 16.36 -8.68 -10.18
C LEU A 7 16.34 -7.72 -11.39
N SER A 8 15.15 -7.23 -11.76
CA SER A 8 14.98 -6.19 -12.77
C SER A 8 13.74 -5.36 -12.49
N GLN A 9 13.43 -4.37 -13.35
CA GLN A 9 12.18 -3.61 -13.26
C GLN A 9 10.97 -4.54 -13.13
N SER A 10 10.92 -5.61 -13.94
CA SER A 10 9.78 -6.51 -14.06
C SER A 10 9.97 -7.86 -13.36
N LYS A 11 11.18 -8.24 -12.94
CA LYS A 11 11.44 -9.55 -12.33
C LYS A 11 11.68 -9.47 -10.83
N PHE A 12 10.93 -10.27 -10.07
CA PHE A 12 11.13 -10.50 -8.65
C PHE A 12 11.39 -11.99 -8.39
N ARG A 13 12.35 -12.29 -7.51
CA ARG A 13 12.59 -13.61 -6.94
C ARG A 13 12.96 -13.49 -5.47
N CYS A 14 12.22 -14.13 -4.59
CA CYS A 14 12.61 -14.25 -3.19
C CYS A 14 13.83 -15.16 -3.08
N GLN A 15 14.94 -14.66 -2.55
CA GLN A 15 16.16 -15.48 -2.37
C GLN A 15 16.01 -16.56 -1.30
N VAL A 16 15.07 -16.40 -0.36
CA VAL A 16 14.85 -17.36 0.74
C VAL A 16 14.02 -18.55 0.28
N CYS A 17 12.85 -18.32 -0.33
CA CYS A 17 11.90 -19.38 -0.67
C CYS A 17 11.79 -19.67 -2.17
N GLY A 18 12.50 -18.92 -3.02
CA GLY A 18 12.48 -19.10 -4.47
C GLY A 18 11.24 -18.56 -5.17
N TYR A 19 10.25 -18.01 -4.45
CA TYR A 19 9.04 -17.44 -5.04
C TYR A 19 9.35 -16.40 -6.12
N THR A 20 8.76 -16.56 -7.32
CA THR A 20 8.93 -15.65 -8.45
C THR A 20 7.63 -14.97 -8.84
N ALA A 21 7.72 -13.70 -9.21
CA ALA A 21 6.60 -12.93 -9.74
C ALA A 21 7.11 -11.76 -10.58
N ASN A 22 6.17 -11.07 -11.24
CA ASN A 22 6.47 -9.72 -11.70
C ASN A 22 6.69 -8.78 -10.49
N ALA A 23 7.71 -7.93 -10.55
CA ALA A 23 8.06 -7.04 -9.45
C ALA A 23 6.99 -6.00 -9.12
N ASP A 24 6.27 -5.47 -10.12
CA ASP A 24 5.19 -4.50 -9.91
C ASP A 24 3.97 -5.17 -9.27
N VAL A 25 3.64 -6.40 -9.70
CA VAL A 25 2.57 -7.22 -9.08
C VAL A 25 2.91 -7.58 -7.64
N ASN A 26 4.16 -7.92 -7.35
CA ASN A 26 4.63 -8.17 -5.99
C ASN A 26 4.62 -6.89 -5.14
N GLY A 27 4.94 -5.74 -5.76
CA GLY A 27 4.83 -4.42 -5.15
C GLY A 27 3.40 -4.11 -4.70
N ALA A 28 2.42 -4.31 -5.58
CA ALA A 28 1.00 -4.10 -5.26
C ALA A 28 0.54 -4.98 -4.08
N ARG A 29 0.96 -6.25 -4.04
CA ARG A 29 0.66 -7.16 -2.91
C ARG A 29 1.29 -6.71 -1.59
N ASN A 30 2.53 -6.21 -1.61
CA ASN A 30 3.17 -5.69 -0.40
C ASN A 30 2.43 -4.45 0.13
N ILE A 31 1.99 -3.55 -0.76
CA ILE A 31 1.21 -2.36 -0.37
C ILE A 31 -0.14 -2.76 0.23
N LEU A 32 -0.86 -3.70 -0.40
CA LEU A 32 -2.13 -4.21 0.12
C LEU A 32 -1.96 -4.83 1.52
N ALA A 33 -0.93 -5.66 1.69
CA ALA A 33 -0.63 -6.29 2.98
C ALA A 33 -0.28 -5.25 4.05
N ALA A 34 0.51 -4.24 3.72
CA ALA A 34 0.80 -3.13 4.63
C ALA A 34 -0.46 -2.36 5.03
N GLY A 35 -1.35 -2.07 4.07
CA GLY A 35 -2.63 -1.42 4.33
C GLY A 35 -3.53 -2.23 5.27
N HIS A 36 -3.63 -3.55 5.06
CA HIS A 36 -4.37 -4.44 5.96
C HIS A 36 -3.75 -4.47 7.37
N ALA A 37 -2.42 -4.48 7.48
CA ALA A 37 -1.74 -4.44 8.78
C ALA A 37 -2.05 -3.16 9.55
N VAL A 38 -2.04 -2.00 8.88
CA VAL A 38 -2.39 -0.71 9.49
C VAL A 38 -3.84 -0.72 9.98
N LEU A 39 -4.79 -1.20 9.18
CA LEU A 39 -6.21 -1.30 9.58
C LEU A 39 -6.41 -2.24 10.77
N ALA A 40 -5.73 -3.39 10.79
CA ALA A 40 -5.88 -4.40 11.83
C ALA A 40 -5.22 -3.99 13.15
N CYS A 41 -4.08 -3.30 13.10
CA CYS A 41 -3.31 -2.90 14.29
C CYS A 41 -3.79 -1.59 14.93
N GLY A 42 -4.79 -0.92 14.36
CA GLY A 42 -5.33 0.34 14.89
C GLY A 42 -4.33 1.50 14.90
N GLU A 43 -3.23 1.39 14.16
CA GLU A 43 -2.34 2.52 13.94
C GLU A 43 -3.14 3.58 13.19
N MET A 44 -3.29 4.76 13.81
CA MET A 44 -3.86 5.91 13.13
C MET A 44 -2.99 6.14 11.89
N VAL A 45 -3.53 5.85 10.70
CA VAL A 45 -3.01 6.41 9.47
C VAL A 45 -2.82 7.88 9.80
N GLN A 46 -1.59 8.39 9.71
CA GLN A 46 -1.39 9.83 9.60
C GLN A 46 -2.05 10.23 8.27
N SER A 47 -3.38 10.30 8.28
CA SER A 47 -4.18 11.05 7.36
C SER A 47 -3.94 12.50 7.75
N GLY A 48 -2.69 12.96 7.69
CA GLY A 48 -2.43 14.33 7.33
C GLY A 48 -3.20 14.50 6.04
N ARG A 49 -4.35 15.18 6.12
CA ARG A 49 -5.27 15.37 5.02
C ARG A 49 -4.41 15.67 3.80
N SER A 50 -4.50 14.81 2.78
CA SER A 50 -3.87 15.11 1.51
C SER A 50 -4.42 16.48 1.11
N LEU A 51 -3.52 17.48 0.98
CA LEU A 51 -3.88 18.85 0.60
C LEU A 51 -4.53 18.93 -0.80
N LYS A 52 -4.73 17.78 -1.46
CA LYS A 52 -5.35 17.58 -2.76
C LYS A 52 -6.68 16.79 -2.70
N GLN A 53 -7.29 16.60 -1.54
CA GLN A 53 -8.68 16.15 -1.48
C GLN A 53 -9.61 17.36 -1.54
N GLU A 54 -10.48 17.39 -2.55
CA GLU A 54 -11.64 18.27 -2.59
C GLU A 54 -12.55 17.94 -1.38
N PRO A 55 -13.01 18.94 -0.62
CA PRO A 55 -13.98 18.72 0.46
C PRO A 55 -15.23 18.06 -0.10
N THR A 56 -15.60 16.90 0.42
CA THR A 56 -16.96 16.38 0.18
C THR A 56 -17.90 17.25 0.99
N GLU A 57 -18.64 18.12 0.31
CA GLU A 57 -19.59 19.04 0.94
C GLU A 57 -20.59 18.25 1.79
N ILE A 58 -20.53 18.43 3.11
CA ILE A 58 -21.56 17.94 4.02
C ILE A 58 -22.69 18.99 4.00
N ILE A 59 -23.69 18.76 3.15
CA ILE A 59 -24.93 19.53 3.20
C ILE A 59 -25.69 19.08 4.45
N GLN A 60 -25.53 19.80 5.55
CA GLN A 60 -26.39 19.65 6.70
C GLN A 60 -27.56 20.61 6.56
N ALA A 61 -28.66 20.11 5.99
CA ALA A 61 -29.95 20.78 6.08
C ALA A 61 -30.47 20.63 7.51
N THR A 62 -30.43 21.72 8.28
CA THR A 62 -31.22 21.85 9.51
C THR A 62 -32.53 22.52 9.17
N ALA A 63 -33.63 21.86 9.55
CA ALA A 63 -35.01 22.32 9.43
C ALA A 63 -35.29 23.60 10.24
#